data_AF-A0AAC8XKS7-F1
#
_entry.id   AF-A0AAC8XKS7-F1
#
_cell.length_a   1.000
_cell.length_b   1.000
_cell.length_c   1.000
_cell.angle_alpha   90.00
_cell.angle_beta   90.00
_cell.angle_gamma   90.00
#
_symmetry.space_group_name_H-M   'P 1'
#
loop_
_entity.id
_entity.type
_entity.pdbx_description
1 polymer ?
#
loop_
_entity_poly.entity_id
_entity_poly.type
_entity_poly.pdbx_seq_one_letter_code
_entity_poly.pdbx_strand_id
1 'polypeptide(L)'
;MVTKDMKMIVSTLKASVVALVMLSTAQNVNAKPVEMVQGKASQTAARAAPHEPVVVENKAHLEDAEFSLKIDNIVVPYNAFSLFVLPEEVTELEIIYPQPDKTYQLFENGVMVEKSESMTWHWQAKDVPGEQRLEIRSEDGQVNMSLNVFVMVPAEEVQGGRLKYYHIGPYPDESEIKNKDVYVEPEGFIEVTEENQELLLSPHFKLKEFTSKQRSGYPKFVYLRPSLLLKLEMLRREMNMNSINVSNMVIMSGYRTPQYNKAIGNVKFSRHVYGDAADIFVDNDGNYRMDDLNKDGAVSIKDADVMARMIAELNKRSEYKGLIGGLGVYGPKPHRGPFIHVDTRGIKARWRKP
;
A
#
# COMPACT_ATOMS: atom_id res chain seq x y z
N MET A 1 15.96 46.43 29.27
CA MET A 1 16.61 46.64 27.97
C MET A 1 16.59 45.29 27.26
N VAL A 2 15.61 45.11 26.38
CA VAL A 2 15.35 43.89 25.63
C VAL A 2 16.07 44.02 24.30
N THR A 3 17.11 43.22 24.07
CA THR A 3 17.75 43.14 22.75
C THR A 3 17.15 41.96 22.00
N LYS A 4 16.27 42.30 21.04
CA LYS A 4 15.94 41.53 19.85
C LYS A 4 17.22 40.91 19.30
N ASP A 5 17.29 39.58 19.22
CA ASP A 5 17.99 38.81 18.17
C ASP A 5 17.95 37.30 18.48
N MET A 6 16.73 36.76 18.63
CA MET A 6 16.52 35.31 18.66
C MET A 6 15.14 34.93 18.11
N LYS A 7 14.82 35.50 16.94
CA LYS A 7 13.65 35.17 16.12
C LYS A 7 14.06 35.11 14.66
N MET A 8 14.81 34.07 14.25
CA MET A 8 14.98 33.74 12.83
C MET A 8 15.60 32.35 12.59
N ILE A 9 15.08 31.27 13.20
CA ILE A 9 15.39 29.88 12.74
C ILE A 9 14.15 28.98 12.88
N VAL A 10 12.97 29.49 12.53
CA VAL A 10 11.74 28.67 12.40
C VAL A 10 10.93 29.18 11.20
N SER A 11 11.44 29.00 9.98
CA SER A 11 10.64 29.27 8.77
C SER A 11 11.03 28.49 7.50
N THR A 12 11.87 27.46 7.58
CA THR A 12 12.29 26.69 6.37
C THR A 12 12.20 25.18 6.61
N LEU A 13 10.98 24.69 6.79
CA LEU A 13 10.60 23.29 6.60
C LEU A 13 9.10 23.24 6.24
N LYS A 14 8.75 23.89 5.13
CA LYS A 14 7.46 23.77 4.44
C LYS A 14 7.71 23.85 2.93
N ALA A 15 8.34 22.81 2.41
CA ALA A 15 8.50 22.48 1.00
C ALA A 15 8.89 20.99 1.02
N SER A 16 8.28 20.02 0.37
CA SER A 16 7.32 19.99 -0.73
C SER A 16 6.68 18.60 -0.69
N VAL A 17 5.37 18.47 -0.89
CA VAL A 17 4.71 17.49 -1.78
C VAL A 17 3.27 18.00 -1.85
N VAL A 18 2.95 18.68 -2.96
CA VAL A 18 1.58 18.94 -3.40
C VAL A 18 1.50 18.29 -4.76
N ALA A 19 0.70 17.24 -4.89
CA ALA A 19 0.20 16.83 -6.20
C ALA A 19 -1.18 16.17 -6.03
N LEU A 20 -2.21 16.98 -6.23
CA LEU A 20 -3.59 16.57 -6.43
C LEU A 20 -4.02 17.12 -7.80
N VAL A 21 -4.70 16.31 -8.61
CA VAL A 21 -6.05 16.55 -9.15
C VAL A 21 -6.42 15.44 -10.14
N MET A 22 -7.58 14.83 -9.88
CA MET A 22 -8.42 14.05 -10.80
C MET A 22 -9.17 15.01 -11.74
N LEU A 23 -9.26 14.68 -13.03
CA LEU A 23 -10.20 15.32 -13.95
C LEU A 23 -11.07 14.26 -14.64
N SER A 24 -12.32 14.19 -14.19
CA SER A 24 -13.45 13.64 -14.95
C SER A 24 -13.92 14.68 -15.96
N THR A 25 -14.10 14.31 -17.23
CA THR A 25 -14.89 15.12 -18.17
C THR A 25 -16.03 14.29 -18.76
N ALA A 26 -17.25 14.74 -18.45
CA ALA A 26 -18.45 14.38 -19.17
C ALA A 26 -18.53 15.18 -20.48
N GLN A 27 -19.12 14.57 -21.49
CA GLN A 27 -19.30 15.03 -22.87
C GLN A 27 -20.34 16.16 -23.04
N ASN A 28 -20.39 16.68 -24.29
CA ASN A 28 -21.48 17.38 -25.03
C ASN A 28 -21.48 18.94 -24.99
N VAL A 29 -21.67 19.73 -26.08
CA VAL A 29 -21.94 19.54 -27.53
C VAL A 29 -21.49 20.82 -28.30
N ASN A 30 -21.17 20.65 -29.60
CA ASN A 30 -21.45 21.54 -30.76
C ASN A 30 -20.62 22.82 -31.05
N ALA A 31 -19.80 22.77 -32.10
CA ALA A 31 -19.70 23.80 -33.15
C ALA A 31 -19.08 23.23 -34.45
N LYS A 32 -19.59 23.70 -35.59
CA LYS A 32 -19.40 23.23 -36.99
C LYS A 32 -18.04 23.61 -37.63
N PRO A 33 -17.68 23.05 -38.82
CA PRO A 33 -16.30 22.89 -39.26
C PRO A 33 -15.79 24.05 -40.13
N VAL A 34 -14.47 24.25 -40.13
CA VAL A 34 -13.75 25.00 -41.15
C VAL A 34 -12.62 24.11 -41.68
N GLU A 35 -12.71 23.71 -42.94
CA GLU A 35 -11.58 23.15 -43.69
C GLU A 35 -10.65 24.29 -44.13
N MET A 36 -9.33 24.08 -44.04
CA MET A 36 -8.45 24.19 -45.20
C MET A 36 -6.98 23.80 -44.89
N VAL A 37 -6.51 22.85 -45.72
CA VAL A 37 -5.17 22.70 -46.32
C VAL A 37 -4.04 22.06 -45.50
N GLN A 38 -3.50 21.00 -46.13
CA GLN A 38 -2.40 20.14 -45.72
C GLN A 38 -1.06 20.85 -45.55
N GLY A 39 -0.34 20.47 -44.50
CA GLY A 39 1.12 20.56 -44.39
C GLY A 39 1.66 19.28 -43.77
N LYS A 40 2.36 18.46 -44.55
CA LYS A 40 3.10 17.30 -44.05
C LYS A 40 4.25 17.80 -43.15
N ALA A 41 4.19 17.49 -41.87
CA ALA A 41 5.35 17.44 -41.00
C ALA A 41 5.24 16.15 -40.17
N SER A 42 6.06 15.16 -40.51
CA SER A 42 6.30 13.99 -39.67
C SER A 42 7.10 14.44 -38.46
N GLN A 43 6.39 14.84 -37.40
CA GLN A 43 6.96 14.98 -36.07
C GLN A 43 6.44 13.82 -35.24
N THR A 44 7.27 12.80 -35.03
CA THR A 44 7.17 11.96 -33.84
C THR A 44 7.49 12.84 -32.64
N ALA A 45 6.49 13.60 -32.17
CA ALA A 45 6.56 14.28 -30.90
C ALA A 45 6.64 13.19 -29.83
N ALA A 46 7.81 13.03 -29.22
CA ALA A 46 7.93 12.31 -27.96
C ALA A 46 6.90 12.94 -27.01
N ARG A 47 5.86 12.19 -26.67
CA ARG A 47 4.82 12.64 -25.75
C ARG A 47 5.53 13.01 -24.45
N ALA A 48 5.42 14.27 -24.04
CA ALA A 48 5.97 14.74 -22.78
C ALA A 48 5.53 13.81 -21.66
N ALA A 49 6.38 13.59 -20.65
CA ALA A 49 6.04 12.75 -19.50
C ALA A 49 4.66 13.15 -18.98
N PRO A 50 3.78 12.19 -18.64
CA PRO A 50 2.37 12.47 -18.31
C PRO A 50 2.20 13.41 -17.11
N HIS A 51 3.26 13.62 -16.31
CA HIS A 51 3.28 14.51 -15.16
C HIS A 51 4.58 15.31 -15.09
N GLU A 52 4.51 16.53 -14.52
CA GLU A 52 5.67 17.40 -14.32
C GLU A 52 6.75 16.70 -13.48
N PRO A 53 8.04 16.77 -13.87
CA PRO A 53 9.13 16.21 -13.08
C PRO A 53 9.23 16.83 -11.68
N VAL A 54 9.62 16.02 -10.69
CA VAL A 54 9.83 16.46 -9.30
C VAL A 54 11.24 16.09 -8.86
N VAL A 55 12.00 17.06 -8.33
CA VAL A 55 13.35 16.82 -7.80
C VAL A 55 13.25 16.28 -6.38
N VAL A 56 13.75 15.06 -6.16
CA VAL A 56 13.88 14.47 -4.82
C VAL A 56 15.31 14.68 -4.33
N GLU A 57 15.52 15.72 -3.51
CA GLU A 57 16.84 16.12 -3.03
C GLU A 57 17.38 15.23 -1.89
N ASN A 58 16.50 14.68 -1.05
CA ASN A 58 16.90 13.86 0.11
C ASN A 58 16.98 12.36 -0.23
N LYS A 59 18.05 11.98 -0.93
CA LYS A 59 18.30 10.60 -1.38
C LYS A 59 18.83 9.64 -0.31
N ALA A 60 19.29 10.16 0.82
CA ALA A 60 20.02 9.39 1.83
C ALA A 60 19.13 8.78 2.94
N HIS A 61 17.88 9.20 3.06
CA HIS A 61 17.06 8.93 4.25
C HIS A 61 15.60 8.52 4.00
N LEU A 62 15.23 8.20 2.76
CA LEU A 62 13.88 7.75 2.44
C LEU A 62 13.97 6.54 1.52
N GLU A 63 13.28 5.46 1.85
CA GLU A 63 13.06 4.29 0.99
C GLU A 63 12.08 4.61 -0.14
N ASP A 64 12.21 5.82 -0.67
CA ASP A 64 11.39 6.32 -1.73
C ASP A 64 12.10 5.97 -3.05
N ALA A 65 11.31 5.58 -4.04
CA ALA A 65 11.79 5.59 -5.41
C ALA A 65 12.06 7.05 -5.80
N GLU A 66 13.02 7.30 -6.68
CA GLU A 66 13.26 8.66 -7.22
C GLU A 66 12.11 9.16 -8.12
N PHE A 67 10.97 8.47 -8.13
CA PHE A 67 9.73 8.75 -8.84
C PHE A 67 8.56 8.10 -8.09
N SER A 68 7.32 8.26 -8.56
CA SER A 68 6.20 7.43 -8.09
C SER A 68 5.70 6.50 -9.20
N LEU A 69 5.37 5.27 -8.86
CA LEU A 69 4.76 4.33 -9.79
C LEU A 69 3.26 4.30 -9.56
N LYS A 70 2.48 4.65 -10.59
CA LYS A 70 1.05 4.39 -10.63
C LYS A 70 0.84 2.95 -11.11
N ILE A 71 0.17 2.17 -10.25
CA ILE A 71 -0.27 0.80 -10.49
C ILE A 71 -1.79 0.84 -10.42
N ASP A 72 -2.44 0.80 -11.57
CA ASP A 72 -3.88 1.04 -11.73
C ASP A 72 -4.34 2.32 -10.99
N ASN A 73 -5.00 2.17 -9.84
CA ASN A 73 -5.56 3.27 -9.04
C ASN A 73 -4.71 3.65 -7.82
N ILE A 74 -3.52 3.05 -7.66
CA ILE A 74 -2.65 3.26 -6.50
C ILE A 74 -1.36 3.92 -6.95
N VAL A 75 -0.93 4.96 -6.22
CA VAL A 75 0.36 5.63 -6.44
C VAL A 75 1.33 5.20 -5.35
N VAL A 76 2.44 4.60 -5.76
CA VAL A 76 3.45 4.02 -4.88
C VAL A 76 4.75 4.81 -5.00
N PRO A 77 5.19 5.49 -3.92
CA PRO A 77 6.42 6.28 -3.94
C PRO A 77 7.65 5.49 -3.45
N TYR A 78 7.54 4.19 -3.18
CA TYR A 78 8.58 3.40 -2.51
C TYR A 78 9.48 2.64 -3.48
N ASN A 79 10.73 2.38 -3.09
CA ASN A 79 11.70 1.63 -3.90
C ASN A 79 11.47 0.10 -3.90
N ALA A 80 10.57 -0.41 -3.05
CA ALA A 80 10.15 -1.80 -3.03
C ALA A 80 8.64 -1.87 -2.80
N PHE A 81 7.91 -2.65 -3.61
CA PHE A 81 6.48 -2.85 -3.43
C PHE A 81 6.01 -4.17 -4.05
N SER A 82 4.77 -4.55 -3.83
CA SER A 82 4.20 -5.77 -4.38
C SER A 82 2.93 -5.54 -5.17
N LEU A 83 2.76 -6.38 -6.20
CA LEU A 83 1.55 -6.49 -6.99
C LEU A 83 0.94 -7.86 -6.77
N PHE A 84 -0.39 -7.91 -6.74
CA PHE A 84 -1.16 -9.14 -6.60
C PHE A 84 -2.11 -9.19 -7.78
N VAL A 85 -1.87 -10.13 -8.69
CA VAL A 85 -2.52 -10.21 -10.00
C VAL A 85 -3.01 -11.64 -10.23
N LEU A 86 -4.05 -11.82 -11.01
CA LEU A 86 -4.48 -13.13 -11.49
C LEU A 86 -3.59 -13.62 -12.64
N PRO A 87 -3.64 -14.93 -12.96
CA PRO A 87 -3.02 -15.45 -14.17
C PRO A 87 -3.45 -14.69 -15.42
N GLU A 88 -2.48 -14.38 -16.29
CA GLU A 88 -2.66 -13.65 -17.55
C GLU A 88 -3.21 -12.22 -17.43
N GLU A 89 -3.38 -11.69 -16.21
CA GLU A 89 -3.85 -10.32 -15.98
C GLU A 89 -2.88 -9.30 -16.59
N VAL A 90 -3.43 -8.26 -17.22
CA VAL A 90 -2.66 -7.15 -17.77
C VAL A 90 -2.78 -5.96 -16.84
N THR A 91 -1.65 -5.48 -16.33
CA THR A 91 -1.57 -4.33 -15.42
C THR A 91 -0.86 -3.16 -16.09
N GLU A 92 -1.43 -1.95 -15.94
CA GLU A 92 -0.76 -0.72 -16.35
C GLU A 92 0.24 -0.28 -15.27
N LEU A 93 1.50 -0.15 -15.67
CA LEU A 93 2.57 0.41 -14.85
C LEU A 93 2.99 1.74 -15.47
N GLU A 94 2.76 2.84 -14.76
CA GLU A 94 3.05 4.19 -15.26
C GLU A 94 3.94 4.94 -14.26
N ILE A 95 5.11 5.39 -14.70
CA ILE A 95 5.94 6.27 -13.88
C ILE A 95 5.37 7.68 -13.94
N ILE A 96 5.08 8.22 -12.75
CA ILE A 96 4.61 9.59 -12.54
C ILE A 96 5.61 10.33 -11.66
N TYR A 97 5.70 11.66 -11.85
CA TYR A 97 6.67 12.53 -11.17
C TYR A 97 8.14 12.04 -11.29
N PRO A 98 8.65 11.81 -12.51
CA PRO A 98 10.04 11.38 -12.71
C PRO A 98 11.05 12.44 -12.27
N GLN A 99 12.31 12.06 -12.07
CA GLN A 99 13.38 13.06 -11.99
C GLN A 99 13.55 13.76 -13.36
N PRO A 100 13.92 15.05 -13.38
CA PRO A 100 14.28 15.73 -14.62
C PRO A 100 15.38 14.98 -15.36
N ASP A 101 15.29 14.93 -16.69
CA ASP A 101 16.28 14.36 -17.60
C ASP A 101 16.65 12.88 -17.35
N LYS A 102 15.86 12.15 -16.56
CA LYS A 102 16.00 10.70 -16.40
C LYS A 102 14.98 9.95 -17.24
N THR A 103 15.43 8.88 -17.88
CA THR A 103 14.53 7.85 -18.40
C THR A 103 14.64 6.55 -17.63
N TYR A 104 13.57 5.76 -17.68
CA TYR A 104 13.45 4.52 -16.94
C TYR A 104 13.08 3.38 -17.86
N GLN A 105 13.46 2.17 -17.46
CA GLN A 105 13.21 0.96 -18.21
C GLN A 105 12.78 -0.17 -17.26
N LEU A 106 11.72 -0.89 -17.63
CA LEU A 106 11.22 -2.06 -16.93
C LEU A 106 12.00 -3.31 -17.39
N PHE A 107 12.34 -4.16 -16.43
CA PHE A 107 12.98 -5.45 -16.63
C PHE A 107 12.21 -6.54 -15.89
N GLU A 108 12.03 -7.69 -16.55
CA GLU A 108 11.55 -8.93 -15.95
C GLU A 108 12.67 -9.95 -15.98
N ASN A 109 13.11 -10.44 -14.81
CA ASN A 109 14.21 -11.41 -14.69
C ASN A 109 15.47 -11.01 -15.50
N GLY A 110 15.76 -9.71 -15.58
CA GLY A 110 16.88 -9.15 -16.34
C GLY A 110 16.63 -8.94 -17.84
N VAL A 111 15.47 -9.33 -18.37
CA VAL A 111 15.05 -9.08 -19.75
C VAL A 111 14.26 -7.77 -19.81
N MET A 112 14.60 -6.90 -20.75
CA MET A 112 13.91 -5.63 -20.95
C MET A 112 12.48 -5.85 -21.44
N VAL A 113 11.50 -5.20 -20.79
CA VAL A 113 10.09 -5.20 -21.21
C VAL A 113 9.82 -4.01 -22.12
N GLU A 114 9.23 -4.24 -23.29
CA GLU A 114 8.91 -3.17 -24.23
C GLU A 114 7.88 -2.19 -23.63
N LYS A 115 8.12 -0.89 -23.85
CA LYS A 115 7.21 0.18 -23.43
C LYS A 115 5.97 0.19 -24.32
N SER A 116 4.80 0.36 -23.73
CA SER A 116 3.59 0.67 -24.50
C SER A 116 3.56 2.14 -24.91
N GLU A 117 3.97 3.03 -24.00
CA GLU A 117 4.15 4.46 -24.23
C GLU A 117 5.37 5.00 -23.46
N SER A 118 5.68 6.28 -23.60
CA SER A 118 6.73 6.93 -22.81
C SER A 118 6.43 6.76 -21.31
N MET A 119 7.31 6.06 -20.59
CA MET A 119 7.20 5.78 -19.15
C MET A 119 6.03 4.88 -18.73
N THR A 120 5.40 4.19 -19.69
CA THR A 120 4.25 3.31 -19.44
C THR A 120 4.48 1.93 -20.01
N TRP A 121 4.05 0.91 -19.27
CA TRP A 121 4.06 -0.48 -19.67
C TRP A 121 2.69 -1.11 -19.43
N HIS A 122 2.20 -1.89 -20.40
CA HIS A 122 1.13 -2.86 -20.18
C HIS A 122 1.79 -4.22 -19.96
N TRP A 123 2.04 -4.56 -18.70
CA TRP A 123 2.72 -5.80 -18.35
C TRP A 123 1.69 -6.91 -18.11
N GLN A 124 1.93 -8.08 -18.69
CA GLN A 124 1.05 -9.25 -18.53
C GLN A 124 1.67 -10.26 -17.57
N ALA A 125 0.89 -10.69 -16.58
CA ALA A 125 1.25 -11.74 -15.65
C ALA A 125 1.40 -13.11 -16.33
N LYS A 126 2.19 -14.00 -15.73
CA LYS A 126 2.24 -15.40 -16.18
C LYS A 126 0.88 -16.07 -16.05
N ASP A 127 0.69 -17.14 -16.82
CA ASP A 127 -0.49 -18.01 -16.82
C ASP A 127 -0.55 -18.98 -15.62
N VAL A 128 0.50 -19.01 -14.80
CA VAL A 128 0.61 -19.90 -13.63
C VAL A 128 0.83 -19.11 -12.33
N PRO A 129 0.17 -19.50 -11.22
CA PRO A 129 0.44 -18.90 -9.92
C PRO A 129 1.91 -19.04 -9.48
N GLY A 130 2.39 -18.03 -8.75
CA GLY A 130 3.77 -17.98 -8.26
C GLY A 130 4.30 -16.56 -8.13
N GLU A 131 5.58 -16.43 -7.85
CA GLU A 131 6.25 -15.14 -7.73
C GLU A 131 7.08 -14.78 -8.98
N GLN A 132 7.09 -13.50 -9.30
CA GLN A 132 7.92 -12.90 -10.34
C GLN A 132 8.52 -11.61 -9.80
N ARG A 133 9.69 -11.23 -10.31
CA ARG A 133 10.32 -9.97 -9.94
C ARG A 133 10.47 -9.07 -11.15
N LEU A 134 9.94 -7.86 -11.01
CA LEU A 134 10.18 -6.77 -11.96
C LEU A 134 11.10 -5.74 -11.32
N GLU A 135 11.92 -5.10 -12.15
CA GLU A 135 12.81 -4.03 -11.73
C GLU A 135 12.65 -2.85 -12.68
N ILE A 136 12.51 -1.66 -12.11
CA ILE A 136 12.58 -0.41 -12.85
C ILE A 136 13.96 0.19 -12.61
N ARG A 137 14.68 0.40 -13.70
CA ARG A 137 16.06 0.90 -13.69
C ARG A 137 16.18 2.21 -14.46
N SER A 138 17.05 3.12 -13.98
CA SER A 138 17.48 4.28 -14.76
C SER A 138 18.57 3.90 -15.77
N GLU A 139 18.86 4.80 -16.71
CA GLU A 139 19.86 4.59 -17.78
C GLU A 139 21.27 4.23 -17.27
N ASP A 140 21.64 4.71 -16.08
CA ASP A 140 22.88 4.38 -15.38
C ASP A 140 22.92 2.93 -14.83
N GLY A 141 21.83 2.17 -15.01
CA GLY A 141 21.68 0.79 -14.57
C GLY A 141 21.28 0.65 -13.11
N GLN A 142 21.10 1.76 -12.36
CA GLN A 142 20.66 1.70 -10.97
C GLN A 142 19.23 1.19 -10.90
N VAL A 143 18.99 0.18 -10.04
CA VAL A 143 17.62 -0.26 -9.70
C VAL A 143 17.01 0.81 -8.79
N ASN A 144 16.00 1.51 -9.29
CA ASN A 144 15.28 2.53 -8.53
C ASN A 144 14.06 1.96 -7.82
N MET A 145 13.43 0.93 -8.40
CA MET A 145 12.29 0.23 -7.80
C MET A 145 12.33 -1.26 -8.10
N SER A 146 12.05 -2.09 -7.10
CA SER A 146 11.77 -3.53 -7.23
C SER A 146 10.30 -3.81 -6.96
N LEU A 147 9.67 -4.58 -7.83
CA LEU A 147 8.30 -5.05 -7.68
C LEU A 147 8.31 -6.57 -7.50
N ASN A 148 7.79 -7.03 -6.36
CA ASN A 148 7.51 -8.45 -6.14
C ASN A 148 6.08 -8.72 -6.61
N VAL A 149 5.93 -9.36 -7.76
CA VAL A 149 4.63 -9.71 -8.31
C VAL A 149 4.26 -11.11 -7.85
N PHE A 150 3.10 -11.25 -7.25
CA PHE A 150 2.52 -12.54 -6.90
C PHE A 150 1.33 -12.80 -7.82
N VAL A 151 1.52 -13.73 -8.75
CA VAL A 151 0.43 -14.32 -9.52
C VAL A 151 -0.35 -15.22 -8.58
N MET A 152 -1.57 -14.81 -8.25
CA MET A 152 -2.41 -15.41 -7.24
C MET A 152 -3.00 -16.74 -7.73
N VAL A 153 -3.30 -17.64 -6.79
CA VAL A 153 -4.18 -18.77 -7.06
C VAL A 153 -5.63 -18.24 -7.15
N PRO A 154 -6.34 -18.45 -8.27
CA PRO A 154 -7.73 -17.99 -8.42
C PRO A 154 -8.64 -18.50 -7.30
N ALA A 155 -9.59 -17.67 -6.84
CA ALA A 155 -10.50 -18.04 -5.76
C ALA A 155 -11.48 -19.16 -6.13
N GLU A 156 -11.70 -19.38 -7.43
CA GLU A 156 -12.48 -20.52 -7.96
C GLU A 156 -11.85 -21.89 -7.66
N GLU A 157 -10.55 -21.94 -7.36
CA GLU A 157 -9.85 -23.16 -6.89
C GLU A 157 -10.27 -23.57 -5.46
N VAL A 158 -11.02 -22.71 -4.74
CA VAL A 158 -11.52 -23.02 -3.41
C VAL A 158 -12.68 -24.02 -3.50
N GLN A 159 -12.41 -25.28 -3.15
CA GLN A 159 -13.40 -26.35 -3.15
C GLN A 159 -13.78 -26.73 -1.72
N GLY A 160 -15.09 -26.74 -1.41
CA GLY A 160 -15.58 -27.06 -0.07
C GLY A 160 -15.02 -26.15 1.04
N GLY A 161 -14.70 -24.90 0.71
CA GLY A 161 -14.09 -23.94 1.63
C GLY A 161 -12.60 -24.18 1.90
N ARG A 162 -11.91 -24.93 1.04
CA ARG A 162 -10.49 -25.26 1.17
C ARG A 162 -9.76 -24.93 -0.12
N LEU A 163 -8.55 -24.41 0.01
CA LEU A 163 -7.62 -24.30 -1.10
C LEU A 163 -6.46 -25.23 -0.78
N LYS A 164 -6.30 -26.29 -1.59
CA LYS A 164 -5.54 -27.50 -1.20
C LYS A 164 -6.03 -28.03 0.17
N TYR A 165 -5.18 -28.05 1.19
CA TYR A 165 -5.55 -28.45 2.56
C TYR A 165 -5.77 -27.25 3.51
N TYR A 166 -5.61 -26.01 3.03
CA TYR A 166 -5.72 -24.82 3.86
C TYR A 166 -7.20 -24.42 4.04
N HIS A 167 -7.63 -24.11 5.27
CA HIS A 167 -9.02 -23.79 5.55
C HIS A 167 -9.29 -22.30 5.30
N ILE A 168 -9.94 -21.99 4.17
CA ILE A 168 -10.46 -20.64 3.91
C ILE A 168 -11.79 -20.47 4.66
N GLY A 169 -12.74 -21.37 4.42
CA GLY A 169 -14.11 -21.26 4.90
C GLY A 169 -14.95 -20.28 4.08
N PRO A 170 -16.27 -20.23 4.32
CA PRO A 170 -17.18 -19.39 3.55
C PRO A 170 -17.02 -17.92 3.97
N TYR A 171 -16.96 -17.03 2.98
CA TYR A 171 -17.07 -15.60 3.23
C TYR A 171 -18.46 -15.25 3.76
N PRO A 172 -18.57 -14.19 4.58
CA PRO A 172 -19.88 -13.68 5.02
C PRO A 172 -20.78 -13.29 3.85
N ASP A 173 -22.05 -13.69 3.91
CA ASP A 173 -23.07 -13.23 2.95
C ASP A 173 -23.24 -11.71 3.02
N GLU A 174 -22.82 -11.01 1.96
CA GLU A 174 -22.87 -9.55 1.87
C GLU A 174 -24.29 -8.97 1.91
N SER A 175 -25.32 -9.79 1.64
CA SER A 175 -26.72 -9.35 1.71
C SER A 175 -27.16 -8.98 3.14
N GLU A 176 -26.42 -9.42 4.16
CA GLU A 176 -26.70 -9.13 5.56
C GLU A 176 -26.15 -7.78 6.05
N ILE A 177 -25.41 -7.02 5.23
CA ILE A 177 -24.77 -5.77 5.64
C ILE A 177 -25.12 -4.57 4.74
N LYS A 178 -25.26 -3.40 5.36
CA LYS A 178 -25.38 -2.12 4.63
C LYS A 178 -24.00 -1.70 4.11
N ASN A 179 -23.93 -1.17 2.88
CA ASN A 179 -22.69 -0.84 2.15
C ASN A 179 -21.89 -2.08 1.70
N LYS A 180 -22.58 -3.08 1.14
CA LYS A 180 -21.97 -4.32 0.65
C LYS A 180 -20.79 -4.11 -0.32
N ASP A 181 -20.80 -3.04 -1.11
CA ASP A 181 -19.78 -2.72 -2.11
C ASP A 181 -18.35 -2.59 -1.53
N VAL A 182 -18.20 -2.34 -0.22
CA VAL A 182 -16.86 -2.30 0.41
C VAL A 182 -16.38 -3.68 0.88
N TYR A 183 -17.23 -4.71 0.90
CA TYR A 183 -16.96 -6.08 1.37
C TYR A 183 -16.75 -7.05 0.21
N VAL A 184 -15.82 -6.72 -0.69
CA VAL A 184 -15.52 -7.53 -1.87
C VAL A 184 -14.69 -8.76 -1.50
N GLU A 185 -15.20 -9.93 -1.87
CA GLU A 185 -14.51 -11.22 -1.76
C GLU A 185 -13.23 -11.26 -2.61
N PRO A 186 -12.24 -12.11 -2.26
CA PRO A 186 -11.02 -12.24 -3.04
C PRO A 186 -11.29 -12.83 -4.42
N GLU A 187 -10.65 -12.26 -5.45
CA GLU A 187 -10.57 -12.88 -6.77
C GLU A 187 -9.50 -13.98 -6.80
N GLY A 188 -8.51 -13.90 -5.90
CA GLY A 188 -7.46 -14.89 -5.73
C GLY A 188 -6.73 -14.75 -4.41
N PHE A 189 -5.81 -15.68 -4.16
CA PHE A 189 -4.97 -15.72 -2.96
C PHE A 189 -3.49 -15.82 -3.32
N ILE A 190 -2.66 -15.09 -2.58
CA ILE A 190 -1.21 -15.25 -2.62
C ILE A 190 -0.87 -16.60 -1.97
N GLU A 191 -0.17 -17.46 -2.71
CA GLU A 191 0.40 -18.69 -2.15
C GLU A 191 1.68 -18.34 -1.37
N VAL A 192 1.66 -18.60 -0.06
CA VAL A 192 2.81 -18.42 0.81
C VAL A 192 3.45 -19.78 1.03
N THR A 193 4.73 -19.91 0.70
CA THR A 193 5.55 -21.12 0.83
C THR A 193 6.63 -20.90 1.89
N GLU A 194 7.39 -21.95 2.24
CA GLU A 194 8.55 -21.78 3.12
C GLU A 194 9.62 -20.86 2.53
N GLU A 195 9.76 -20.89 1.20
CA GLU A 195 10.77 -20.15 0.44
C GLU A 195 10.43 -18.66 0.34
N ASN A 196 9.16 -18.33 0.10
CA ASN A 196 8.76 -16.95 -0.19
C ASN A 196 8.26 -16.15 1.03
N GLN A 197 8.06 -16.79 2.18
CA GLN A 197 7.44 -16.16 3.35
C GLN A 197 8.23 -14.93 3.89
N GLU A 198 9.53 -14.87 3.62
CA GLU A 198 10.40 -13.77 4.06
C GLU A 198 10.49 -12.61 3.03
N LEU A 199 9.86 -12.75 1.86
CA LEU A 199 9.87 -11.69 0.85
C LEU A 199 9.20 -10.42 1.40
N LEU A 200 9.85 -9.29 1.13
CA LEU A 200 9.31 -7.97 1.43
C LEU A 200 8.14 -7.66 0.50
N LEU A 201 7.00 -7.35 1.08
CA LEU A 201 5.83 -6.86 0.36
C LEU A 201 5.92 -5.36 0.06
N SER A 202 6.54 -4.64 0.96
CA SER A 202 6.93 -3.23 0.90
C SER A 202 8.21 -3.08 1.73
N PRO A 203 8.84 -1.90 1.84
CA PRO A 203 10.17 -1.79 2.43
C PRO A 203 10.32 -2.39 3.83
N HIS A 204 9.27 -2.39 4.65
CA HIS A 204 9.34 -2.86 6.05
C HIS A 204 8.52 -4.10 6.38
N PHE A 205 7.64 -4.56 5.49
CA PHE A 205 6.68 -5.60 5.82
C PHE A 205 6.89 -6.84 4.96
N LYS A 206 6.95 -8.00 5.59
CA LYS A 206 7.15 -9.30 4.94
C LYS A 206 5.85 -10.07 4.74
N LEU A 207 5.82 -10.96 3.76
CA LEU A 207 4.65 -11.77 3.43
C LEU A 207 4.10 -12.57 4.62
N LYS A 208 4.98 -13.23 5.39
CA LYS A 208 4.57 -14.05 6.55
C LYS A 208 3.78 -13.28 7.60
N GLU A 209 4.02 -11.98 7.75
CA GLU A 209 3.41 -11.15 8.79
C GLU A 209 1.91 -10.96 8.59
N PHE A 210 1.45 -11.13 7.34
CA PHE A 210 0.03 -11.06 7.00
C PHE A 210 -0.66 -12.42 7.00
N THR A 211 0.05 -13.52 7.25
CA THR A 211 -0.57 -14.86 7.24
C THR A 211 -1.57 -15.04 8.38
N SER A 212 -2.66 -15.78 8.10
CA SER A 212 -3.61 -16.13 9.14
C SER A 212 -2.96 -17.06 10.16
N LYS A 213 -3.20 -16.78 11.44
CA LYS A 213 -2.66 -17.55 12.59
C LYS A 213 -3.31 -18.93 12.77
N GLN A 214 -4.12 -19.40 11.81
CA GLN A 214 -4.60 -20.78 11.84
C GLN A 214 -3.42 -21.76 11.80
N ARG A 215 -3.51 -22.82 12.62
CA ARG A 215 -2.48 -23.87 12.65
C ARG A 215 -2.55 -24.68 11.36
N SER A 216 -1.45 -24.71 10.61
CA SER A 216 -1.34 -25.36 9.30
C SER A 216 0.13 -25.47 8.89
N GLY A 217 0.44 -26.37 7.95
CA GLY A 217 1.73 -26.38 7.22
C GLY A 217 1.72 -25.47 5.99
N TYR A 218 2.81 -25.47 5.22
CA TYR A 218 2.95 -24.73 3.96
C TYR A 218 2.60 -25.57 2.71
N PRO A 219 1.91 -24.99 1.71
CA PRO A 219 1.56 -23.58 1.58
C PRO A 219 0.40 -23.06 2.46
N LYS A 220 0.45 -21.75 2.75
CA LYS A 220 -0.67 -20.96 3.30
C LYS A 220 -1.20 -20.03 2.22
N PHE A 221 -2.41 -19.50 2.40
CA PHE A 221 -3.03 -18.61 1.42
C PHE A 221 -3.46 -17.31 2.06
N VAL A 222 -3.07 -16.20 1.46
CA VAL A 222 -3.30 -14.84 1.97
C VAL A 222 -4.07 -14.03 0.96
N TYR A 223 -5.14 -13.37 1.41
CA TYR A 223 -5.74 -12.29 0.66
C TYR A 223 -5.27 -10.96 1.25
N LEU A 224 -4.69 -10.10 0.42
CA LEU A 224 -4.11 -8.83 0.83
C LEU A 224 -4.38 -7.77 -0.23
N ARG A 225 -4.77 -6.57 0.20
CA ARG A 225 -4.95 -5.43 -0.69
C ARG A 225 -3.72 -4.54 -0.66
N PRO A 226 -3.16 -4.11 -1.82
CA PRO A 226 -1.96 -3.26 -1.84
C PRO A 226 -2.15 -1.91 -1.11
N SER A 227 -3.39 -1.40 -1.04
CA SER A 227 -3.72 -0.18 -0.30
C SER A 227 -3.39 -0.28 1.19
N LEU A 228 -3.47 -1.46 1.80
CA LEU A 228 -3.07 -1.67 3.18
C LEU A 228 -1.56 -1.46 3.36
N LEU A 229 -0.73 -2.03 2.48
CA LEU A 229 0.72 -1.87 2.52
C LEU A 229 1.12 -0.39 2.39
N LEU A 230 0.57 0.30 1.39
CA LEU A 230 0.79 1.73 1.21
C LEU A 230 0.41 2.53 2.47
N LYS A 231 -0.74 2.23 3.07
CA LYS A 231 -1.20 2.89 4.30
C LYS A 231 -0.24 2.69 5.47
N LEU A 232 0.29 1.47 5.64
CA LEU A 232 1.21 1.14 6.73
C LEU A 232 2.56 1.87 6.57
N GLU A 233 3.12 1.87 5.36
CA GLU A 233 4.37 2.60 5.08
C GLU A 233 4.19 4.12 5.25
N MET A 234 3.06 4.67 4.81
CA MET A 234 2.74 6.09 5.01
C MET A 234 2.62 6.45 6.50
N LEU A 235 1.99 5.58 7.31
CA LEU A 235 1.91 5.77 8.75
C LEU A 235 3.29 5.76 9.39
N ARG A 236 4.12 4.78 9.04
CA ARG A 236 5.50 4.66 9.56
C ARG A 236 6.32 5.90 9.20
N ARG A 237 6.23 6.37 7.95
CA ARG A 237 6.90 7.60 7.50
C ARG A 237 6.41 8.82 8.27
N GLU A 238 5.11 8.98 8.42
CA GLU A 238 4.51 10.10 9.16
C GLU A 238 4.98 10.12 10.62
N MET A 239 5.01 8.97 11.29
CA MET A 239 5.48 8.86 12.66
C MET A 239 6.95 9.30 12.79
N ASN A 240 7.83 8.80 11.92
CA ASN A 240 9.24 9.20 11.92
C ASN A 240 9.43 10.70 11.62
N MET A 241 8.66 11.26 10.67
CA MET A 241 8.66 12.71 10.38
C MET A 241 8.19 13.56 11.57
N ASN A 242 7.35 13.01 12.45
CA ASN A 242 6.89 13.66 13.68
C ASN A 242 7.74 13.26 14.90
N SER A 243 8.99 12.85 14.70
CA SER A 243 9.96 12.50 15.77
C SER A 243 9.51 11.35 16.69
N ILE A 244 8.63 10.47 16.20
CA ILE A 244 8.27 9.21 16.83
C ILE A 244 9.05 8.12 16.11
N ASN A 245 10.09 7.60 16.76
CA ASN A 245 10.95 6.58 16.15
C ASN A 245 10.17 5.30 15.88
N VAL A 246 10.20 4.84 14.63
CA VAL A 246 9.65 3.56 14.22
C VAL A 246 10.69 2.82 13.40
N SER A 247 11.53 2.06 14.09
CA SER A 247 12.45 1.09 13.49
C SER A 247 11.78 -0.26 13.26
N ASN A 248 10.74 -0.59 14.03
CA ASN A 248 9.94 -1.80 13.84
C ASN A 248 8.46 -1.55 14.15
N MET A 249 7.61 -1.77 13.15
CA MET A 249 6.15 -1.74 13.28
C MET A 249 5.62 -3.17 13.12
N VAL A 250 5.14 -3.75 14.21
CA VAL A 250 4.71 -5.15 14.24
C VAL A 250 3.30 -5.29 13.69
N ILE A 251 3.12 -6.20 12.74
CA ILE A 251 1.80 -6.72 12.38
C ILE A 251 1.39 -7.78 13.40
N MET A 252 0.59 -7.37 14.39
CA MET A 252 0.04 -8.30 15.37
C MET A 252 -0.96 -9.27 14.71
N SER A 253 -1.72 -8.78 13.74
CA SER A 253 -2.64 -9.61 12.95
C SER A 253 -2.92 -8.95 11.60
N GLY A 254 -2.56 -9.62 10.51
CA GLY A 254 -2.99 -9.26 9.15
C GLY A 254 -4.25 -10.01 8.73
N TYR A 255 -4.20 -10.71 7.59
CA TYR A 255 -5.32 -11.46 7.04
C TYR A 255 -5.78 -12.58 7.98
N ARG A 256 -7.10 -12.79 8.03
CA ARG A 256 -7.73 -13.93 8.72
C ARG A 256 -8.63 -14.63 7.72
N THR A 257 -8.46 -15.94 7.56
CA THR A 257 -9.47 -16.68 6.79
C THR A 257 -10.84 -16.57 7.46
N PRO A 258 -11.94 -16.60 6.70
CA PRO A 258 -13.28 -16.63 7.27
C PRO A 258 -13.45 -17.71 8.36
N GLN A 259 -12.90 -18.90 8.12
CA GLN A 259 -12.87 -19.99 9.09
C GLN A 259 -12.18 -19.56 10.39
N TYR A 260 -10.98 -19.00 10.28
CA TYR A 260 -10.17 -18.71 11.46
C TYR A 260 -10.78 -17.58 12.27
N ASN A 261 -11.29 -16.55 11.58
CA ASN A 261 -11.99 -15.44 12.21
C ASN A 261 -13.21 -15.92 13.01
N LYS A 262 -14.00 -16.87 12.46
CA LYS A 262 -15.11 -17.51 13.16
C LYS A 262 -14.64 -18.33 14.36
N ALA A 263 -13.57 -19.13 14.20
CA ALA A 263 -13.06 -20.03 15.23
C ALA A 263 -12.60 -19.29 16.50
N ILE A 264 -12.08 -18.06 16.37
CA ILE A 264 -11.67 -17.22 17.50
C ILE A 264 -12.81 -16.31 18.03
N GLY A 265 -14.05 -16.50 17.56
CA GLY A 265 -15.22 -15.78 18.06
C GLY A 265 -15.28 -14.30 17.67
N ASN A 266 -14.58 -13.89 16.60
CA ASN A 266 -14.62 -12.50 16.13
C ASN A 266 -15.89 -12.20 15.33
N VAL A 267 -16.16 -10.91 15.14
CA VAL A 267 -17.31 -10.43 14.36
C VAL A 267 -17.27 -10.95 12.92
N LYS A 268 -18.44 -11.29 12.39
CA LYS A 268 -18.62 -11.90 11.05
C LYS A 268 -18.00 -11.05 9.94
N PHE A 269 -18.32 -9.76 9.88
CA PHE A 269 -17.82 -8.81 8.87
C PHE A 269 -16.50 -8.12 9.29
N SER A 270 -15.58 -8.86 9.89
CA SER A 270 -14.27 -8.32 10.24
C SER A 270 -13.48 -7.98 8.98
N ARG A 271 -12.87 -6.80 8.93
CA ARG A 271 -12.06 -6.36 7.78
C ARG A 271 -10.79 -7.20 7.55
N HIS A 272 -10.30 -7.88 8.58
CA HIS A 272 -9.19 -8.83 8.41
C HIS A 272 -9.52 -9.96 7.43
N VAL A 273 -10.80 -10.28 7.22
CA VAL A 273 -11.23 -11.30 6.26
C VAL A 273 -11.17 -10.80 4.81
N TYR A 274 -11.19 -9.48 4.60
CA TYR A 274 -11.22 -8.84 3.29
C TYR A 274 -9.84 -8.29 2.86
N GLY A 275 -8.77 -8.75 3.52
CA GLY A 275 -7.38 -8.47 3.13
C GLY A 275 -6.93 -7.03 3.27
N ASP A 276 -7.74 -6.17 3.87
CA ASP A 276 -7.53 -4.72 3.88
C ASP A 276 -7.32 -4.15 5.28
N ALA A 277 -7.07 -5.00 6.28
CA ALA A 277 -6.89 -4.60 7.67
C ALA A 277 -5.68 -5.22 8.36
N ALA A 278 -5.12 -4.46 9.30
CA ALA A 278 -4.07 -4.90 10.19
C ALA A 278 -4.29 -4.37 11.62
N ASP A 279 -3.95 -5.21 12.60
CA ASP A 279 -3.75 -4.81 13.99
C ASP A 279 -2.24 -4.62 14.19
N ILE A 280 -1.82 -3.42 14.61
CA ILE A 280 -0.42 -2.99 14.58
C ILE A 280 0.01 -2.24 15.85
N PHE A 281 1.29 -2.30 16.17
CA PHE A 281 1.95 -1.50 17.20
C PHE A 281 3.42 -1.26 16.88
N VAL A 282 4.06 -0.28 17.53
CA VAL A 282 5.50 -0.02 17.42
C VAL A 282 6.23 -0.75 18.53
N ASP A 283 7.30 -1.45 18.18
CA ASP A 283 8.09 -2.32 19.07
C ASP A 283 9.55 -2.28 18.64
N ASN A 284 10.25 -1.21 19.00
CA ASN A 284 11.60 -0.98 18.48
C ASN A 284 12.64 -1.91 19.11
N ASP A 285 12.37 -2.49 20.29
CA ASP A 285 13.29 -3.40 20.99
C ASP A 285 13.04 -4.89 20.69
N GLY A 286 11.93 -5.22 20.00
CA GLY A 286 11.61 -6.56 19.54
C GLY A 286 11.06 -7.48 20.63
N ASN A 287 10.56 -6.93 21.74
CA ASN A 287 10.03 -7.71 22.86
C ASN A 287 8.56 -8.15 22.65
N TYR A 288 7.97 -7.83 21.49
CA TYR A 288 6.58 -8.09 21.12
C TYR A 288 5.55 -7.39 22.03
N ARG A 289 5.91 -6.23 22.57
CA ARG A 289 5.05 -5.29 23.28
C ARG A 289 5.20 -3.90 22.67
N MET A 290 4.14 -3.11 22.79
CA MET A 290 4.17 -1.73 22.34
C MET A 290 5.13 -0.90 23.18
N ASP A 291 5.90 -0.05 22.52
CA ASP A 291 6.76 0.96 23.17
C ASP A 291 5.93 2.06 23.85
N ASP A 292 6.53 2.71 24.85
CA ASP A 292 6.04 3.97 25.44
C ASP A 292 6.27 5.12 24.44
N LEU A 293 5.31 5.32 23.53
CA LEU A 293 5.38 6.30 22.46
C LEU A 293 5.13 7.72 22.96
N ASN A 294 4.38 7.89 24.05
CA ASN A 294 4.09 9.21 24.61
C ASN A 294 5.15 9.67 25.64
N LYS A 295 6.07 8.77 26.03
CA LYS A 295 7.19 9.00 26.97
C LYS A 295 6.71 9.36 28.37
N ASP A 296 5.57 8.83 28.82
CA ASP A 296 5.02 9.06 30.16
C ASP A 296 5.47 8.03 31.21
N GLY A 297 6.30 7.06 30.80
CA GLY A 297 6.87 6.01 31.65
C GLY A 297 5.98 4.78 31.79
N ALA A 298 4.82 4.71 31.10
CA ALA A 298 3.89 3.60 31.22
C ALA A 298 3.28 3.18 29.87
N VAL A 299 3.48 1.91 29.49
CA VAL A 299 2.83 1.33 28.31
C VAL A 299 1.33 1.16 28.54
N SER A 300 0.53 1.99 27.86
CA SER A 300 -0.90 2.14 28.07
C SER A 300 -1.66 2.42 26.76
N ILE A 301 -2.99 2.55 26.85
CA ILE A 301 -3.80 2.93 25.68
C ILE A 301 -3.40 4.28 25.08
N LYS A 302 -2.75 5.15 25.87
CA LYS A 302 -2.29 6.47 25.41
C LYS A 302 -1.19 6.37 24.36
N ASP A 303 -0.41 5.29 24.35
CA ASP A 303 0.60 5.04 23.32
C ASP A 303 -0.07 4.69 21.99
N ALA A 304 -1.11 3.86 22.04
CA ALA A 304 -1.94 3.60 20.86
C ALA A 304 -2.66 4.88 20.37
N ASP A 305 -3.01 5.81 21.27
CA ASP A 305 -3.54 7.13 20.90
C ASP A 305 -2.50 8.00 20.15
N VAL A 306 -1.19 7.79 20.33
CA VAL A 306 -0.15 8.46 19.52
C VAL A 306 -0.28 8.04 18.05
N MET A 307 -0.33 6.73 17.78
CA MET A 307 -0.50 6.21 16.41
C MET A 307 -1.84 6.65 15.80
N ALA A 308 -2.91 6.61 16.59
CA ALA A 308 -4.24 7.03 16.16
C ALA A 308 -4.29 8.51 15.72
N ARG A 309 -3.58 9.40 16.43
CA ARG A 309 -3.43 10.81 16.05
C ARG A 309 -2.71 10.97 14.71
N MET A 310 -1.66 10.18 14.46
CA MET A 310 -0.95 10.24 13.17
C MET A 310 -1.86 9.81 12.00
N ILE A 311 -2.68 8.77 12.20
CA ILE A 311 -3.73 8.42 11.22
C ILE A 311 -4.74 9.56 11.04
N ALA A 312 -5.13 10.26 12.10
CA ALA A 312 -6.04 11.40 12.01
C ALA A 312 -5.43 12.56 11.20
N GLU A 313 -4.14 12.83 11.34
CA GLU A 313 -3.43 13.84 10.52
C GLU A 313 -3.31 13.41 9.05
N LEU A 314 -2.95 12.15 8.79
CA LEU A 314 -2.90 11.61 7.43
C LEU A 314 -4.26 11.71 6.72
N ASN A 315 -5.36 11.42 7.41
CA ASN A 315 -6.72 11.54 6.86
C ASN A 315 -7.13 12.96 6.41
N LYS A 316 -6.35 14.00 6.75
CA LYS A 316 -6.58 15.38 6.27
C LYS A 316 -5.91 15.64 4.93
N ARG A 317 -4.97 14.80 4.51
CA ARG A 317 -4.18 14.95 3.28
C ARG A 317 -4.93 14.37 2.09
N SER A 318 -4.75 15.01 0.94
CA SER A 318 -5.49 14.66 -0.27
C SER A 318 -5.06 13.32 -0.86
N GLU A 319 -3.77 13.03 -0.73
CA GLU A 319 -3.04 11.82 -1.10
C GLU A 319 -3.51 10.60 -0.29
N TYR A 320 -4.13 10.82 0.88
CA TYR A 320 -4.61 9.76 1.75
C TYR A 320 -6.09 9.41 1.54
N LYS A 321 -6.82 10.16 0.69
CA LYS A 321 -8.27 9.97 0.51
C LYS A 321 -8.64 8.54 0.07
N GLY A 322 -7.83 7.92 -0.77
CA GLY A 322 -8.01 6.53 -1.21
C GLY A 322 -7.69 5.47 -0.14
N LEU A 323 -7.12 5.86 0.99
CA LEU A 323 -6.66 4.97 2.08
C LEU A 323 -7.48 5.13 3.36
N ILE A 324 -8.59 5.88 3.29
CA ILE A 324 -9.50 6.08 4.41
C ILE A 324 -10.13 4.74 4.80
N GLY A 325 -10.30 4.52 6.10
CA GLY A 325 -11.02 3.36 6.62
C GLY A 325 -11.26 3.41 8.12
N GLY A 326 -11.44 2.24 8.71
CA GLY A 326 -11.61 2.04 10.14
C GLY A 326 -10.33 2.35 10.92
N LEU A 327 -10.54 2.85 12.15
CA LEU A 327 -9.49 3.05 13.15
C LEU A 327 -10.04 2.64 14.51
N GLY A 328 -9.40 1.65 15.13
CA GLY A 328 -9.70 1.17 16.48
C GLY A 328 -8.48 1.32 17.37
N VAL A 329 -8.70 1.70 18.62
CA VAL A 329 -7.64 1.84 19.62
C VAL A 329 -7.95 0.87 20.75
N TYR A 330 -7.00 -0.01 21.06
CA TYR A 330 -7.18 -1.04 22.06
C TYR A 330 -6.14 -0.89 23.16
N GLY A 331 -6.59 -0.83 24.41
CA GLY A 331 -5.70 -0.87 25.56
C GLY A 331 -5.07 -2.25 25.80
N PRO A 332 -4.12 -2.33 26.75
CA PRO A 332 -3.46 -3.58 27.10
C PRO A 332 -4.43 -4.61 27.73
N LYS A 333 -4.05 -5.88 27.62
CA LYS A 333 -4.66 -7.02 28.32
C LYS A 333 -3.54 -7.91 28.89
N PRO A 334 -3.81 -8.86 29.80
CA PRO A 334 -2.75 -9.70 30.38
C PRO A 334 -1.84 -10.38 29.33
N HIS A 335 -2.43 -10.82 28.21
CA HIS A 335 -1.73 -11.54 27.14
C HIS A 335 -1.23 -10.66 25.98
N ARG A 336 -1.45 -9.33 26.01
CA ARG A 336 -1.02 -8.43 24.92
C ARG A 336 -0.90 -6.96 25.33
N GLY A 337 -0.02 -6.22 24.67
CA GLY A 337 0.07 -4.77 24.81
C GLY A 337 -1.13 -4.02 24.21
N PRO A 338 -1.12 -2.68 24.33
CA PRO A 338 -1.99 -1.82 23.52
C PRO A 338 -1.60 -1.93 22.02
N PHE A 339 -2.56 -1.63 21.14
CA PHE A 339 -2.35 -1.61 19.69
C PHE A 339 -3.45 -0.80 19.00
N ILE A 340 -3.28 -0.51 17.71
CA ILE A 340 -4.35 0.04 16.87
C ILE A 340 -4.77 -0.94 15.77
N HIS A 341 -6.07 -0.92 15.45
CA HIS A 341 -6.60 -1.52 14.23
C HIS A 341 -6.70 -0.45 13.16
N VAL A 342 -6.27 -0.78 11.94
CA VAL A 342 -6.45 0.06 10.76
C VAL A 342 -6.95 -0.78 9.59
N ASP A 343 -7.78 -0.18 8.74
CA ASP A 343 -8.16 -0.78 7.46
C ASP A 343 -8.35 0.27 6.35
N THR A 344 -8.50 -0.16 5.10
CA THR A 344 -8.69 0.70 3.91
C THR A 344 -10.08 0.52 3.26
N ARG A 345 -11.13 0.30 4.06
CA ARG A 345 -12.49 0.04 3.57
C ARG A 345 -13.18 1.19 2.80
N GLY A 346 -12.52 2.33 2.63
CA GLY A 346 -13.04 3.52 1.95
C GLY A 346 -13.94 4.43 2.80
N ILE A 347 -14.47 3.94 3.93
CA ILE A 347 -15.34 4.71 4.83
C ILE A 347 -14.82 4.74 6.27
N LYS A 348 -14.98 5.89 6.94
CA LYS A 348 -14.56 6.05 8.35
C LYS A 348 -15.42 5.18 9.26
N ALA A 349 -14.77 4.33 10.05
CA ALA A 349 -15.37 3.59 11.17
C ALA A 349 -14.53 3.79 12.43
N ARG A 350 -15.16 3.95 13.60
CA ARG A 350 -14.47 4.16 14.89
C ARG A 350 -15.14 3.32 15.97
N TRP A 351 -14.35 2.63 16.77
CA TRP A 351 -14.84 1.77 17.86
C TRP A 351 -14.65 2.37 19.26
N ARG A 352 -13.95 3.50 19.34
CA ARG A 352 -13.82 4.35 20.52
C ARG A 352 -14.35 5.73 20.15
N LYS A 353 -15.16 6.34 21.02
CA LYS A 353 -15.55 7.75 20.88
C LYS A 353 -14.33 8.64 21.14
N PRO A 354 -14.14 9.74 20.38
CA PRO A 354 -13.01 10.65 20.54
C PRO A 354 -12.78 11.08 21.98
#